data_AF-A0A2V2SI35-F1
#
_entry.id   AF-A0A2V2SI35-F1
#
_cell.length_a   1.000
_cell.length_b   1.000
_cell.length_c   1.000
_cell.angle_alpha   90.00
_cell.angle_beta   90.00
_cell.angle_gamma   90.00
#
_symmetry.space_group_name_H-M   'P 1'
#
loop_
_entity.id
_entity.type
_entity.pdbx_description
1 polymer ?
#
loop_
_entity_poly.entity_id
_entity_poly.type
_entity_poly.pdbx_seq_one_letter_code
_entity_poly.pdbx_strand_id
1 'polypeptide(L)'
;MNAVRSAIEALVIGVAVCAAAAPDLETAILSFPEQNAQEYRPDMAVRCANRLIAAGPQAAIAALDSIKLPRGLLEESERINEKVCHLTRLIFTATNAASELRAPRLGALDRLPYNSMAGTNWPDLPFLITNGIPLSVSLGYIGVGKSERFPNYLAYCKTTGVFRREPFAIPTYRTVSNSLAQLFDSPRWKSLKWSDGGPGWRYKLDESYAKTLLWKQAENMRSNTR
;
A
#
# COMPACT_ATOMS: atom_id res chain seq x y z
N MET A 1 26.44 -21.25 -61.65
CA MET A 1 25.26 -21.20 -60.77
C MET A 1 25.77 -20.90 -59.37
N ASN A 2 25.76 -19.62 -59.02
CA ASN A 2 26.40 -19.07 -57.83
C ASN A 2 25.42 -19.01 -56.65
N ALA A 3 25.94 -19.39 -55.49
CA ALA A 3 25.75 -18.78 -54.17
C ALA A 3 24.33 -18.56 -53.64
N VAL A 4 23.93 -19.37 -52.66
CA VAL A 4 23.10 -18.90 -51.53
C VAL A 4 23.70 -19.48 -50.24
N ARG A 5 24.72 -18.78 -49.73
CA ARG A 5 25.14 -18.78 -48.31
C ARG A 5 24.74 -17.40 -47.77
N SER A 6 24.46 -17.33 -46.46
CA SER A 6 24.05 -16.15 -45.66
C SER A 6 22.52 -16.01 -45.54
N ALA A 7 21.91 -15.76 -44.38
CA ALA A 7 22.42 -15.25 -43.12
C ALA A 7 21.56 -15.77 -41.94
N ILE A 8 22.21 -16.30 -40.90
CA ILE A 8 21.63 -16.37 -39.55
C ILE A 8 22.27 -15.22 -38.79
N GLU A 9 21.71 -14.02 -38.94
CA GLU A 9 21.99 -12.91 -38.04
C GLU A 9 21.11 -13.10 -36.80
N ALA A 10 21.69 -13.72 -35.78
CA ALA A 10 21.12 -13.73 -34.45
C ALA A 10 21.15 -12.30 -33.90
N LEU A 11 20.00 -11.64 -33.95
CA LEU A 11 19.74 -10.34 -33.33
C LEU A 11 19.81 -10.50 -31.80
N VAL A 12 21.00 -10.32 -31.23
CA VAL A 12 21.19 -10.14 -29.79
C VAL A 12 20.80 -8.69 -29.46
N ILE A 13 19.50 -8.46 -29.22
CA ILE A 13 19.05 -7.21 -28.62
C ILE A 13 19.52 -7.23 -27.15
N GLY A 14 20.46 -6.33 -26.84
CA GLY A 14 21.10 -6.23 -25.54
C GLY A 14 20.11 -5.98 -24.41
N VAL A 15 20.19 -6.82 -23.38
CA VAL A 15 19.57 -6.57 -22.07
C VAL A 15 20.52 -5.64 -21.30
N ALA A 16 20.61 -4.38 -21.73
CA ALA A 16 21.16 -3.32 -20.90
C ALA A 16 20.04 -2.80 -19.98
N VAL A 17 19.63 -3.61 -19.01
CA VAL A 17 18.65 -3.18 -18.00
C VAL A 17 19.37 -2.28 -16.99
N CYS A 18 19.22 -0.97 -17.24
CA CYS A 18 19.17 0.15 -16.30
C CYS A 18 19.70 -0.06 -14.87
N ALA A 19 21.03 0.02 -14.69
CA ALA A 19 21.62 0.17 -13.35
C ALA A 19 21.12 1.45 -12.61
N ALA A 20 20.67 2.48 -13.36
CA ALA A 20 20.17 3.74 -12.80
C ALA A 20 18.79 3.64 -12.13
N ALA A 21 18.02 2.56 -12.37
CA ALA A 21 16.68 2.42 -11.79
C ALA A 21 16.71 1.95 -10.32
N ALA A 22 17.74 1.19 -9.91
CA ALA A 22 17.77 0.58 -8.59
C ALA A 22 17.86 1.61 -7.43
N PRO A 23 18.72 2.65 -7.48
CA PRO A 23 18.80 3.65 -6.42
C PRO A 23 17.51 4.48 -6.27
N ASP A 24 16.82 4.77 -7.38
CA ASP A 24 15.54 5.51 -7.34
C ASP A 24 14.41 4.67 -6.70
N LEU A 25 14.37 3.37 -6.99
CA LEU A 25 13.39 2.45 -6.42
C LEU A 25 13.62 2.21 -4.91
N GLU A 26 14.86 2.02 -4.48
CA GLU A 26 15.18 1.91 -3.06
C GLU A 26 14.78 3.19 -2.32
N THR A 27 15.11 4.36 -2.88
CA THR A 27 14.69 5.65 -2.33
C THR A 27 13.17 5.75 -2.23
N ALA A 28 12.42 5.33 -3.26
CA ALA A 28 10.97 5.31 -3.24
C ALA A 28 10.40 4.39 -2.14
N ILE A 29 11.00 3.22 -1.93
CA ILE A 29 10.59 2.27 -0.89
C ILE A 29 10.81 2.87 0.50
N LEU A 30 12.01 3.40 0.76
CA LEU A 30 12.37 3.95 2.08
C LEU A 30 11.63 5.27 2.39
N SER A 31 11.29 6.03 1.34
CA SER A 31 10.52 7.28 1.44
C SER A 31 9.01 7.06 1.58
N PHE A 32 8.53 5.81 1.51
CA PHE A 32 7.12 5.52 1.73
C PHE A 32 6.69 6.05 3.12
N PRO A 33 5.57 6.80 3.22
CA PRO A 33 5.16 7.39 4.48
C PRO A 33 4.79 6.30 5.49
N GLU A 34 5.06 6.58 6.77
CA GLU A 34 4.60 5.75 7.87
C GLU A 34 3.06 5.68 7.86
N GLN A 35 2.49 4.54 8.25
CA GLN A 35 1.04 4.35 8.19
C GLN A 35 0.27 5.10 9.26
N ASN A 36 0.91 5.79 10.19
CA ASN A 36 0.21 6.59 11.19
C ASN A 36 -0.75 7.58 10.49
N ALA A 37 -2.05 7.35 10.62
CA ALA A 37 -3.07 8.13 9.93
C ALA A 37 -3.01 9.64 10.25
N GLN A 38 -2.39 10.05 11.37
CA GLN A 38 -2.18 11.46 11.70
C GLN A 38 -1.15 12.14 10.81
N GLU A 39 -0.12 11.42 10.37
CA GLU A 39 1.02 11.95 9.62
C GLU A 39 1.07 11.46 8.18
N TYR A 40 0.23 10.47 7.86
CA TYR A 40 0.21 9.85 6.55
C TYR A 40 -0.06 10.88 5.45
N ARG A 41 0.68 10.73 4.35
CA ARG A 41 0.61 11.58 3.15
C ARG A 41 0.24 10.75 1.92
N PRO A 42 -1.04 10.79 1.48
CA PRO A 42 -1.51 10.03 0.33
C PRO A 42 -0.72 10.30 -0.95
N ASP A 43 -0.31 11.57 -1.15
CA ASP A 43 0.43 11.98 -2.33
C ASP A 43 1.86 11.41 -2.36
N MET A 44 2.53 11.28 -1.21
CA MET A 44 3.82 10.60 -1.11
C MET A 44 3.68 9.11 -1.36
N ALA A 45 2.70 8.47 -0.73
CA ALA A 45 2.46 7.04 -0.90
C ALA A 45 2.19 6.69 -2.37
N VAL A 46 1.34 7.47 -3.04
CA VAL A 46 1.04 7.32 -4.46
C VAL A 46 2.28 7.53 -5.33
N ARG A 47 3.11 8.55 -5.07
CA ARG A 47 4.37 8.75 -5.81
C ARG A 47 5.30 7.55 -5.68
N CYS A 48 5.46 7.02 -4.47
CA CYS A 48 6.30 5.85 -4.22
C CYS A 48 5.76 4.61 -4.95
N ALA A 49 4.46 4.33 -4.82
CA ALA A 49 3.82 3.22 -5.53
C ALA A 49 3.94 3.35 -7.05
N ASN A 50 3.69 4.55 -7.60
CA ASN A 50 3.78 4.79 -9.04
C ASN A 50 5.20 4.62 -9.59
N ARG A 51 6.25 4.92 -8.83
CA ARG A 51 7.65 4.63 -9.26
C ARG A 51 7.86 3.14 -9.45
N LEU A 52 7.38 2.32 -8.50
CA LEU A 52 7.48 0.85 -8.61
C LEU A 52 6.60 0.32 -9.75
N ILE A 53 5.38 0.83 -9.91
CA ILE A 53 4.48 0.45 -11.01
C ILE A 53 5.12 0.76 -12.37
N ALA A 54 5.71 1.95 -12.53
CA ALA A 54 6.36 2.39 -13.76
C ALA A 54 7.62 1.56 -14.10
N ALA A 55 8.37 1.10 -13.09
CA ALA A 55 9.51 0.20 -13.30
C ALA A 55 9.09 -1.22 -13.74
N GLY A 56 7.82 -1.58 -13.53
CA GLY A 56 7.28 -2.88 -13.88
C GLY A 56 7.58 -3.97 -12.85
N PRO A 57 6.93 -5.14 -12.98
CA PRO A 57 6.87 -6.15 -11.94
C PRO A 57 8.25 -6.72 -11.58
N GLN A 58 9.11 -7.01 -12.57
CA GLN A 58 10.40 -7.63 -12.33
C GLN A 58 11.34 -6.69 -11.54
N ALA A 59 11.47 -5.43 -11.97
CA ALA A 59 12.33 -4.45 -11.31
C ALA A 59 11.80 -4.07 -9.92
N ALA A 60 10.48 -3.87 -9.78
CA ALA A 60 9.88 -3.56 -8.49
C ALA A 60 10.06 -4.70 -7.46
N ILE A 61 9.85 -5.96 -7.86
CA ILE A 61 10.05 -7.12 -6.99
C ILE A 61 11.52 -7.24 -6.59
N ALA A 62 12.45 -7.10 -7.55
CA ALA A 62 13.88 -7.16 -7.26
C ALA A 62 14.32 -6.07 -6.27
N ALA A 63 13.80 -4.85 -6.40
CA ALA A 63 14.09 -3.75 -5.48
C ALA A 63 13.49 -3.99 -4.07
N LEU A 64 12.30 -4.58 -3.97
CA LEU A 64 11.71 -4.95 -2.68
C LEU A 64 12.52 -6.07 -2.01
N ASP A 65 12.95 -7.09 -2.77
CA ASP A 65 13.77 -8.20 -2.27
C ASP A 65 15.19 -7.76 -1.85
N SER A 66 15.70 -6.65 -2.39
CA SER A 66 17.02 -6.12 -2.01
C SER A 66 17.03 -5.38 -0.68
N ILE A 67 15.88 -4.93 -0.17
CA ILE A 67 15.79 -4.18 1.09
C ILE A 67 16.38 -4.98 2.25
N LYS A 68 17.32 -4.38 2.97
CA LYS A 68 17.93 -4.96 4.17
C LYS A 68 17.38 -4.27 5.41
N LEU A 69 16.94 -5.08 6.37
CA LEU A 69 16.58 -4.57 7.69
C LEU A 69 17.85 -4.29 8.50
N PRO A 70 17.95 -3.14 9.19
CA PRO A 70 19.07 -2.85 10.09
C PRO A 70 19.26 -3.97 11.12
N ARG A 71 20.51 -4.28 11.47
CA ARG A 71 20.78 -5.23 12.57
C ARG A 71 20.83 -4.44 13.88
N GLY A 72 20.07 -4.89 14.89
CA GLY A 72 20.15 -4.36 16.26
C GLY A 72 19.21 -3.20 16.61
N LEU A 73 18.53 -2.61 15.63
CA LEU A 73 17.51 -1.58 15.85
C LEU A 73 16.12 -2.17 15.56
N LEU A 74 15.50 -2.77 16.59
CA LEU A 74 14.23 -3.48 16.46
C LEU A 74 13.13 -2.58 15.90
N GLU A 75 12.94 -1.40 16.49
CA GLU A 75 11.91 -0.44 16.09
C GLU A 75 12.09 0.05 14.64
N GLU A 76 13.32 0.41 14.25
CA GLU A 76 13.59 0.83 12.87
C GLU A 76 13.35 -0.31 11.87
N SER A 77 13.74 -1.53 12.24
CA SER A 77 13.51 -2.73 11.42
C SER A 77 12.03 -3.02 11.25
N GLU A 78 11.23 -2.89 12.31
CA GLU A 78 9.78 -3.06 12.26
C GLU A 78 9.15 -1.98 11.39
N ARG A 79 9.56 -0.72 11.55
CA ARG A 79 9.08 0.39 10.73
C ARG A 79 9.36 0.18 9.24
N ILE A 80 10.58 -0.21 8.87
CA ILE A 80 10.92 -0.50 7.46
C ILE A 80 10.09 -1.69 6.97
N ASN A 81 9.98 -2.74 7.78
CA ASN A 81 9.19 -3.93 7.45
C ASN A 81 7.72 -3.57 7.14
N GLU A 82 7.11 -2.74 7.97
CA GLU A 82 5.74 -2.24 7.76
C GLU A 82 5.62 -1.47 6.45
N LYS A 83 6.47 -0.45 6.24
CA LYS A 83 6.48 0.36 5.01
C LYS A 83 6.53 -0.52 3.76
N VAL A 84 7.42 -1.51 3.74
CA VAL A 84 7.58 -2.42 2.60
C VAL A 84 6.32 -3.29 2.42
N CYS A 85 5.71 -3.78 3.49
CA CYS A 85 4.45 -4.52 3.41
C CYS A 85 3.31 -3.67 2.83
N HIS A 86 3.19 -2.41 3.28
CA HIS A 86 2.14 -1.50 2.82
C HIS A 86 2.33 -1.04 1.39
N LEU A 87 3.56 -0.71 1.00
CA LEU A 87 3.88 -0.42 -0.39
C LEU A 87 3.58 -1.62 -1.29
N THR A 88 3.94 -2.83 -0.84
CA THR A 88 3.58 -4.08 -1.53
C THR A 88 2.05 -4.21 -1.69
N ARG A 89 1.26 -3.88 -0.66
CA ARG A 89 -0.22 -3.91 -0.75
C ARG A 89 -0.76 -2.95 -1.81
N LEU A 90 -0.12 -1.81 -2.08
CA LEU A 90 -0.58 -0.82 -3.07
C LEU A 90 -0.24 -1.20 -4.52
N ILE A 91 0.90 -1.85 -4.74
CA ILE A 91 1.36 -2.25 -6.08
C ILE A 91 0.81 -3.61 -6.52
N PHE A 92 0.13 -4.34 -5.63
CA PHE A 92 -0.61 -5.56 -5.96
C PHE A 92 -2.11 -5.38 -5.74
N THR A 93 -2.92 -6.00 -6.60
CA THR A 93 -4.39 -6.03 -6.48
C THR A 93 -4.90 -7.46 -6.41
N ALA A 94 -6.13 -7.62 -5.93
CA ALA A 94 -6.84 -8.89 -6.05
C ALA A 94 -6.95 -9.31 -7.53
N THR A 95 -6.89 -10.62 -7.77
CA THR A 95 -7.04 -11.18 -9.13
C THR A 95 -8.47 -11.03 -9.64
N ASN A 96 -9.44 -11.17 -8.73
CA ASN A 96 -10.87 -10.99 -8.99
C ASN A 96 -11.60 -10.74 -7.65
N ALA A 97 -12.90 -10.44 -7.72
CA ALA A 97 -13.72 -10.15 -6.54
C ALA A 97 -13.89 -11.34 -5.58
N ALA A 98 -13.69 -12.58 -6.03
CA ALA A 98 -13.77 -13.79 -5.19
C ALA A 98 -12.44 -14.13 -4.50
N SER A 99 -11.32 -13.64 -5.04
CA SER A 99 -9.97 -13.86 -4.53
C SER A 99 -9.40 -12.58 -3.94
N GLU A 100 -9.92 -12.19 -2.77
CA GLU A 100 -9.42 -11.03 -2.02
C GLU A 100 -7.93 -11.14 -1.72
N LEU A 101 -7.20 -10.04 -1.93
CA LEU A 101 -5.83 -9.92 -1.46
C LEU A 101 -5.87 -9.45 0.00
N ARG A 102 -5.56 -10.36 0.94
CA ARG A 102 -5.62 -10.03 2.38
C ARG A 102 -4.68 -8.88 2.74
N ALA A 103 -4.99 -8.20 3.84
CA ALA A 103 -4.06 -7.27 4.49
C ALA A 103 -2.77 -7.99 4.98
N PRO A 104 -1.62 -7.27 5.07
CA PRO A 104 -0.43 -7.79 5.72
C PRO A 104 -0.71 -8.04 7.21
N ARG A 105 -0.18 -9.15 7.76
CA ARG A 105 -0.41 -9.57 9.15
C ARG A 105 0.56 -8.88 10.10
N LEU A 106 0.41 -7.58 10.28
CA LEU A 106 1.29 -6.74 11.10
C LEU A 106 0.76 -6.53 12.53
N GLY A 107 -0.37 -7.13 12.86
CA GLY A 107 -1.10 -6.97 14.12
C GLY A 107 -2.57 -6.63 13.86
N ALA A 108 -3.31 -6.29 14.91
CA ALA A 108 -4.66 -5.73 14.77
C ALA A 108 -4.56 -4.23 14.52
N LEU A 109 -5.37 -3.72 13.59
CA LEU A 109 -5.43 -2.28 13.33
C LEU A 109 -6.04 -1.57 14.53
N ASP A 110 -5.32 -0.60 15.09
CA ASP A 110 -5.81 0.16 16.23
C ASP A 110 -7.00 1.06 15.84
N ARG A 111 -7.98 1.16 16.73
CA ARG A 111 -9.16 2.03 16.64
C ARG A 111 -10.04 1.90 15.39
N LEU A 112 -10.09 0.71 14.77
CA LEU A 112 -11.03 0.43 13.67
C LEU A 112 -12.17 -0.51 14.07
N PRO A 113 -13.39 -0.30 13.54
CA PRO A 113 -14.55 -1.15 13.83
C PRO A 113 -14.49 -2.46 13.02
N TYR A 114 -13.47 -3.28 13.29
CA TYR A 114 -13.07 -4.45 12.50
C TYR A 114 -14.22 -5.41 12.18
N ASN A 115 -15.13 -5.63 13.13
CA ASN A 115 -16.28 -6.54 12.96
C ASN A 115 -17.30 -6.08 11.90
N SER A 116 -17.32 -4.78 11.60
CA SER A 116 -18.12 -4.21 10.51
C SER A 116 -17.31 -3.90 9.25
N MET A 117 -15.99 -4.16 9.28
CA MET A 117 -15.08 -3.98 8.16
C MET A 117 -14.74 -5.31 7.47
N ALA A 118 -15.77 -6.03 7.01
CA ALA A 118 -15.58 -7.28 6.26
C ALA A 118 -14.72 -7.04 4.99
N GLY A 119 -13.83 -7.99 4.67
CA GLY A 119 -12.87 -7.89 3.56
C GLY A 119 -13.53 -7.59 2.20
N THR A 120 -14.70 -8.17 1.94
CA THR A 120 -15.47 -7.94 0.70
C THR A 120 -15.85 -6.48 0.50
N ASN A 121 -16.17 -5.78 1.59
CA ASN A 121 -16.54 -4.37 1.56
C ASN A 121 -15.30 -3.45 1.68
N TRP A 122 -14.24 -3.95 2.30
CA TRP A 122 -13.01 -3.21 2.61
C TRP A 122 -11.77 -3.97 2.14
N PRO A 123 -11.65 -4.24 0.82
CA PRO A 123 -10.64 -5.16 0.31
C PRO A 123 -9.22 -4.62 0.47
N ASP A 124 -9.06 -3.30 0.54
CA ASP A 124 -7.76 -2.62 0.47
C ASP A 124 -7.09 -2.37 1.82
N LEU A 125 -7.61 -2.94 2.91
CA LEU A 125 -7.00 -2.80 4.23
C LEU A 125 -5.48 -3.10 4.20
N PRO A 126 -4.66 -2.26 4.88
CA PRO A 126 -5.03 -1.21 5.83
C PRO A 126 -5.34 0.15 5.19
N PHE A 127 -5.53 0.20 3.88
CA PHE A 127 -5.94 1.40 3.17
C PHE A 127 -7.45 1.43 2.95
N LEU A 128 -7.99 2.64 2.95
CA LEU A 128 -9.23 2.94 2.27
C LEU A 128 -8.89 3.56 0.92
N ILE A 129 -9.12 2.81 -0.15
CA ILE A 129 -9.01 3.36 -1.50
C ILE A 129 -10.38 3.89 -1.91
N THR A 130 -10.48 5.20 -2.05
CA THR A 130 -11.68 5.90 -2.55
C THR A 130 -11.27 6.80 -3.71
N ASN A 131 -11.96 6.70 -4.86
CA ASN A 131 -11.58 7.38 -6.10
C ASN A 131 -10.11 7.22 -6.50
N GLY A 132 -9.54 6.03 -6.26
CA GLY A 132 -8.13 5.74 -6.53
C GLY A 132 -7.14 6.40 -5.56
N ILE A 133 -7.60 7.00 -4.45
CA ILE A 133 -6.73 7.63 -3.44
C ILE A 133 -6.58 6.66 -2.26
N PRO A 134 -5.37 6.15 -1.98
CA PRO A 134 -5.12 5.37 -0.79
C PRO A 134 -5.04 6.29 0.43
N LEU A 135 -5.92 6.05 1.41
CA LEU A 135 -5.92 6.70 2.72
C LEU A 135 -5.56 5.67 3.77
N SER A 136 -4.63 5.97 4.67
CA SER A 136 -4.36 5.07 5.80
C SER A 136 -5.53 5.13 6.77
N VAL A 137 -6.00 3.97 7.25
CA VAL A 137 -6.93 3.93 8.41
C VAL A 137 -6.26 3.48 9.69
N SER A 138 -4.98 3.17 9.64
CA SER A 138 -4.25 2.67 10.81
C SER A 138 -3.69 3.82 11.63
N LEU A 139 -3.81 3.77 12.96
CA LEU A 139 -2.94 4.54 13.86
C LEU A 139 -1.66 3.79 14.22
N GLY A 140 -1.44 2.65 13.59
CA GLY A 140 -0.48 1.65 14.00
C GLY A 140 -1.16 0.33 14.27
N TYR A 141 -0.34 -0.66 14.57
CA TYR A 141 -0.79 -2.01 14.88
C TYR A 141 -0.70 -2.24 16.38
N ILE A 142 -1.76 -2.77 16.96
CA ILE A 142 -1.80 -3.29 18.34
C ILE A 142 -1.86 -4.81 18.27
N GLY A 143 -1.11 -5.51 19.11
CA GLY A 143 -1.22 -6.97 19.14
C GLY A 143 -0.10 -7.67 19.90
N VAL A 144 -0.39 -8.92 20.26
CA VAL A 144 0.57 -9.87 20.80
C VAL A 144 0.95 -10.81 19.67
N GLY A 145 2.23 -10.87 19.32
CA GLY A 145 2.74 -11.73 18.26
C GLY A 145 3.86 -11.09 17.46
N LYS A 146 4.35 -11.82 16.45
CA LYS A 146 5.41 -11.35 15.57
C LYS A 146 4.79 -10.84 14.27
N SER A 147 5.02 -9.56 13.96
CA SER A 147 4.61 -8.96 12.69
C SER A 147 5.14 -9.77 11.50
N GLU A 148 4.29 -9.94 10.49
CA GLU A 148 4.65 -10.60 9.24
C GLU A 148 5.86 -9.91 8.62
N ARG A 149 6.87 -10.70 8.26
CA ARG A 149 8.06 -10.17 7.57
C ARG A 149 7.71 -9.85 6.13
N PHE A 150 8.17 -8.72 5.61
CA PHE A 150 7.87 -8.27 4.26
C PHE A 150 8.18 -9.29 3.16
N PRO A 151 9.24 -10.14 3.22
CA PRO A 151 9.46 -11.14 2.18
C PRO A 151 8.34 -12.18 2.12
N ASN A 152 7.73 -12.52 3.26
CA ASN A 152 6.61 -13.46 3.32
C ASN A 152 5.35 -12.84 2.68
N TYR A 153 5.10 -11.57 2.99
CA TYR A 153 3.94 -10.88 2.42
C TYR A 153 4.11 -10.65 0.91
N LEU A 154 5.31 -10.29 0.45
CA LEU A 154 5.62 -10.18 -0.97
C LEU A 154 5.45 -11.52 -1.70
N ALA A 155 5.94 -12.62 -1.13
CA ALA A 155 5.74 -13.97 -1.68
C ALA A 155 4.24 -14.33 -1.79
N TYR A 156 3.44 -13.99 -0.79
CA TYR A 156 1.99 -14.15 -0.84
C TYR A 156 1.35 -13.30 -1.97
N CYS A 157 1.71 -12.02 -2.08
CA CYS A 157 1.18 -11.16 -3.14
C CYS A 157 1.55 -11.65 -4.55
N LYS A 158 2.77 -12.18 -4.74
CA LYS A 158 3.21 -12.77 -6.01
C LYS A 158 2.40 -14.00 -6.43
N THR A 159 1.85 -14.75 -5.48
CA THR A 159 1.11 -16.00 -5.75
C THR A 159 -0.39 -15.79 -5.83
N THR A 160 -0.93 -14.80 -5.10
CA THR A 160 -2.39 -14.59 -4.96
C THR A 160 -2.89 -13.34 -5.67
N GLY A 161 -2.03 -12.33 -5.82
CA GLY A 161 -2.38 -11.04 -6.41
C GLY A 161 -1.88 -10.88 -7.84
N VAL A 162 -2.29 -9.76 -8.44
CA VAL A 162 -1.81 -9.30 -9.74
C VAL A 162 -1.06 -7.99 -9.53
N PHE A 163 0.11 -7.87 -10.17
CA PHE A 163 0.86 -6.62 -10.14
C PHE A 163 0.05 -5.53 -10.87
N ARG A 164 -0.16 -4.40 -10.20
CA ARG A 164 -0.89 -3.25 -10.72
C ARG A 164 -0.18 -2.69 -11.95
N ARG A 165 -0.92 -2.49 -13.04
CA ARG A 165 -0.41 -1.90 -14.29
C ARG A 165 -0.69 -0.40 -14.38
N GLU A 166 -1.87 0.00 -13.90
CA GLU A 166 -2.31 1.39 -13.97
C GLU A 166 -1.77 2.20 -12.79
N PRO A 167 -1.09 3.33 -13.03
CA PRO A 167 -0.66 4.21 -11.96
C PRO A 167 -1.86 4.87 -11.28
N PHE A 168 -1.68 5.24 -10.02
CA PHE A 168 -2.65 6.08 -9.33
C PHE A 168 -2.53 7.52 -9.81
N ALA A 169 -3.65 8.25 -9.87
CA ALA A 169 -3.60 9.71 -10.03
C ALA A 169 -2.96 10.33 -8.78
N ILE A 170 -2.02 11.28 -8.95
CA ILE A 170 -1.41 11.97 -7.80
C ILE A 170 -2.49 12.80 -7.09
N PRO A 171 -2.83 12.51 -5.83
CA PRO A 171 -3.87 13.25 -5.13
C PRO A 171 -3.41 14.67 -4.78
N THR A 172 -4.36 15.60 -4.79
CA THR A 172 -4.22 16.97 -4.31
C THR A 172 -5.09 17.17 -3.08
N TYR A 173 -4.86 18.25 -2.32
CA TYR A 173 -5.72 18.58 -1.17
C TYR A 173 -7.21 18.52 -1.54
N ARG A 174 -7.56 19.11 -2.69
CA ARG A 174 -8.93 19.16 -3.20
C ARG A 174 -9.49 17.77 -3.50
N THR A 175 -8.75 16.92 -4.20
CA THR A 175 -9.25 15.59 -4.58
C THR A 175 -9.40 14.67 -3.38
N VAL A 176 -8.50 14.75 -2.39
CA VAL A 176 -8.62 14.01 -1.12
C VAL A 176 -9.85 14.49 -0.35
N SER A 177 -9.98 15.80 -0.16
CA SER A 177 -11.12 16.39 0.57
C SER A 177 -12.46 15.99 -0.02
N ASN A 178 -12.59 16.04 -1.35
CA ASN A 178 -13.81 15.63 -2.04
C ASN A 178 -14.08 14.13 -1.87
N SER A 179 -13.03 13.30 -1.96
CA SER A 179 -13.17 11.85 -1.82
C SER A 179 -13.52 11.42 -0.40
N LEU A 180 -13.07 12.17 0.61
CA LEU A 180 -13.46 11.99 2.01
C LEU A 180 -14.93 12.32 2.25
N ALA A 181 -15.40 13.46 1.72
CA ALA A 181 -16.82 13.82 1.80
C ALA A 181 -17.71 12.71 1.20
N GLN A 182 -17.36 12.26 -0.01
CA GLN A 182 -18.07 11.15 -0.67
C GLN A 182 -17.99 9.84 0.12
N LEU A 183 -16.82 9.52 0.69
CA LEU A 183 -16.65 8.34 1.53
C LEU A 183 -17.59 8.38 2.74
N PHE A 184 -17.61 9.49 3.48
CA PHE A 184 -18.45 9.62 4.68
C PHE A 184 -19.95 9.60 4.37
N ASP A 185 -20.33 10.03 3.16
CA ASP A 185 -21.70 9.93 2.70
C ASP A 185 -22.09 8.56 2.12
N SER A 186 -21.10 7.70 1.84
CA SER A 186 -21.34 6.40 1.22
C SER A 186 -22.11 5.44 2.15
N PRO A 187 -22.97 4.57 1.59
CA PRO A 187 -23.61 3.49 2.34
C PRO A 187 -22.60 2.60 3.07
N ARG A 188 -21.45 2.34 2.44
CA ARG A 188 -20.36 1.52 3.01
C ARG A 188 -19.85 2.11 4.33
N TRP A 189 -19.55 3.41 4.38
CA TRP A 189 -19.11 4.05 5.62
C TRP A 189 -20.22 4.10 6.67
N LYS A 190 -21.43 4.47 6.27
CA LYS A 190 -22.60 4.56 7.16
C LYS A 190 -23.01 3.21 7.76
N SER A 191 -22.61 2.09 7.14
CA SER A 191 -22.85 0.74 7.66
C SER A 191 -21.89 0.31 8.77
N LEU A 192 -20.82 1.08 9.05
CA LEU A 192 -19.87 0.76 10.10
C LEU A 192 -20.49 0.84 11.49
N LYS A 193 -20.18 -0.15 12.33
CA LYS A 193 -20.62 -0.21 13.72
C LYS A 193 -19.53 0.35 14.63
N TRP A 194 -19.67 1.60 15.03
CA TRP A 194 -18.73 2.29 15.93
C TRP A 194 -18.84 1.86 17.39
N SER A 195 -19.91 1.17 17.77
CA SER A 195 -20.04 0.49 19.05
C SER A 195 -20.61 -0.89 18.80
N ASP A 196 -19.95 -1.92 19.30
CA ASP A 196 -20.41 -3.31 19.20
C ASP A 196 -19.92 -4.13 20.39
N GLY A 197 -20.53 -5.28 20.64
CA GLY A 197 -20.14 -6.15 21.75
C GLY A 197 -20.87 -7.49 21.75
N GLY A 198 -20.25 -8.45 22.42
CA GLY A 198 -20.78 -9.79 22.62
C GLY A 198 -20.18 -10.43 23.88
N PRO A 199 -20.47 -11.71 24.14
CA PRO A 199 -19.88 -12.43 25.26
C PRO A 199 -18.34 -12.36 25.20
N GLY A 200 -17.72 -11.75 26.21
CA GLY A 200 -16.26 -11.66 26.35
C GLY A 200 -15.57 -10.53 25.59
N TRP A 201 -16.28 -9.68 24.82
CA TRP A 201 -15.66 -8.54 24.14
C TRP A 201 -16.65 -7.38 23.93
N ARG A 202 -16.16 -6.15 23.96
CA ARG A 202 -16.94 -4.93 23.65
C ARG A 202 -16.00 -3.83 23.20
N TYR A 203 -16.47 -2.97 22.31
CA TYR A 203 -15.77 -1.73 21.97
C TYR A 203 -16.75 -0.57 21.79
N LYS A 204 -16.24 0.62 22.06
CA LYS A 204 -16.87 1.89 21.71
C LYS A 204 -15.81 2.80 21.11
N LEU A 205 -15.88 2.97 19.81
CA LEU A 205 -15.00 3.81 19.01
C LEU A 205 -15.72 5.12 18.67
N ASP A 206 -14.94 6.14 18.38
CA ASP A 206 -15.45 7.46 18.02
C ASP A 206 -15.32 7.67 16.50
N GLU A 207 -16.46 7.67 15.81
CA GLU A 207 -16.53 7.97 14.38
C GLU A 207 -15.94 9.34 14.05
N SER A 208 -16.20 10.35 14.90
CA SER A 208 -15.73 11.72 14.67
C SER A 208 -14.21 11.79 14.74
N TYR A 209 -13.61 11.01 15.64
CA TYR A 209 -12.16 10.86 15.71
C TYR A 209 -11.60 10.19 14.45
N ALA A 210 -12.18 9.08 13.98
CA ALA A 210 -11.75 8.44 12.73
C ALA A 210 -11.86 9.37 11.52
N LYS A 211 -12.96 10.14 11.42
CA LYS A 211 -13.12 11.18 10.39
C LYS A 211 -12.04 12.25 10.49
N THR A 212 -11.72 12.69 11.71
CA THR A 212 -10.67 13.69 11.97
C THR A 212 -9.30 13.19 11.50
N LEU A 213 -8.96 11.93 11.78
CA LEU A 213 -7.71 11.32 11.31
C LEU A 213 -7.61 11.27 9.79
N LEU A 214 -8.69 10.85 9.13
CA LEU A 214 -8.73 10.81 7.67
C LEU A 214 -8.65 12.22 7.05
N TRP A 215 -9.33 13.20 7.63
CA TRP A 215 -9.20 14.61 7.24
C TRP A 215 -7.78 15.15 7.42
N LYS A 216 -7.08 14.72 8.47
CA LYS A 216 -5.70 15.14 8.72
C LYS A 216 -4.77 14.81 7.56
N GLN A 217 -4.98 13.68 6.89
CA GLN A 217 -4.20 13.29 5.71
C GLN A 217 -4.38 14.26 4.54
N ALA A 218 -5.56 14.88 4.38
CA ALA A 218 -5.74 15.97 3.43
C ALA A 218 -4.90 17.18 3.85
N GLU A 219 -5.01 17.59 5.12
CA GLU A 219 -4.27 18.74 5.66
C GLU A 219 -2.76 18.61 5.52
N ASN A 220 -2.21 17.41 5.74
CA ASN A 220 -0.78 17.10 5.60
C ASN A 220 -0.24 17.37 4.19
N MET A 221 -1.12 17.55 3.19
CA MET A 221 -0.74 17.89 1.82
C MET A 221 -0.79 19.40 1.53
N ARG A 222 -1.38 20.24 2.41
CA ARG A 222 -1.47 21.70 2.21
C ARG A 222 -0.11 22.40 2.33
N SER A 223 0.81 21.84 3.12
CA SER A 223 2.10 22.43 3.47
C SER A 223 3.14 22.44 2.34
N ASN A 224 2.85 21.84 1.18
CA ASN A 224 3.77 21.75 0.04
C ASN A 224 3.41 22.67 -1.16
N THR A 225 2.69 23.77 -0.91
CA THR A 225 2.47 24.81 -1.94
C THR A 225 3.57 25.88 -1.92
N ARG A 226 4.81 25.51 -1.57
CA ARG A 226 5.99 26.39 -1.61
C ARG A 226 6.99 25.88 -2.62
#